data_AF-A0AAD9C776-F1
#
_entry.id   AF-A0AAD9C776-F1
#
_cell.length_a   1.000
_cell.length_b   1.000
_cell.length_c   1.000
_cell.angle_alpha   90.00
_cell.angle_beta   90.00
_cell.angle_gamma   90.00
#
_symmetry.space_group_name_H-M   'P 1'
#
loop_
_entity.id
_entity.type
_entity.pdbx_description
1 polymer ?
#
loop_
_entity_poly.entity_id
_entity_poly.type
_entity_poly.pdbx_seq_one_letter_code
_entity_poly.pdbx_strand_id
1 'polypeptide(L)'
;MTDMEQTFIRSAITEVLPDLPEMTKDILEETLQSLGVETYEDFQFVNEADLLSALRPIQARKVLAAWKLRCQTPESSSSSVGGSPGPSASLMSYSPRSSSSTSSDSCKRPDIDWMDSFVIPWDKFPEELMQTLERGKRPSPQMRREMQLQNRIENVKRSTTPKIRKRKNGTDESDTDEVPPEQRAAIQDTYGCIKWDLKFLPLGETEESQQEKKEKLRVMSKQTDVNPEEVKLLMKSTFYTQRKQVNQGTNIKSLLQEWPFWFDDLGMAVHFKELTGSELQETFTRNLDLKGNDS
;
A
#
# COMPACT_ATOMS: atom_id res chain seq x y z
N MET A 1 49.35 -20.04 -8.19
CA MET A 1 48.64 -21.29 -8.49
C MET A 1 47.57 -21.46 -7.43
N THR A 2 46.37 -20.94 -7.69
CA THR A 2 45.06 -21.31 -7.10
C THR A 2 44.01 -20.50 -7.86
N ASP A 3 43.78 -20.87 -9.12
CA ASP A 3 42.55 -20.49 -9.82
C ASP A 3 41.53 -21.53 -9.34
N MET A 4 40.94 -21.27 -8.17
CA MET A 4 39.89 -22.11 -7.60
C MET A 4 38.63 -21.77 -8.38
N GLU A 5 38.06 -22.76 -9.08
CA GLU A 5 36.83 -22.61 -9.86
C GLU A 5 35.80 -21.80 -9.07
N GLN A 6 35.58 -20.56 -9.49
CA GLN A 6 34.65 -19.67 -8.82
C GLN A 6 33.25 -20.19 -9.14
N THR A 7 32.55 -20.74 -8.16
CA THR A 7 31.19 -21.23 -8.38
C THR A 7 30.30 -20.10 -8.88
N PHE A 8 29.26 -20.47 -9.62
CA PHE A 8 28.24 -19.54 -10.07
C PHE A 8 27.69 -18.66 -8.93
N ILE A 9 27.44 -19.28 -7.77
CA ILE A 9 26.95 -18.61 -6.55
C ILE A 9 27.99 -17.61 -6.05
N ARG A 10 29.27 -17.98 -6.02
CA ARG A 10 30.37 -17.10 -5.59
C ARG A 10 30.55 -15.89 -6.50
N SER A 11 30.35 -16.06 -7.80
CA SER A 11 30.34 -14.97 -8.77
C SER A 11 29.18 -13.99 -8.50
N ALA A 12 27.96 -14.52 -8.33
CA ALA A 12 26.76 -13.74 -8.01
C ALA A 12 26.86 -12.95 -6.69
N ILE A 13 27.53 -13.52 -5.67
CA ILE A 13 27.81 -12.84 -4.40
C ILE A 13 28.84 -11.72 -4.60
N THR A 14 29.94 -12.00 -5.29
CA THR A 14 31.05 -11.05 -5.49
C THR A 14 30.62 -9.85 -6.31
N GLU A 15 29.69 -10.04 -7.24
CA GLU A 15 29.14 -8.96 -8.06
C GLU A 15 28.31 -7.96 -7.24
N VAL A 16 27.53 -8.44 -6.26
CA VAL A 16 26.66 -7.58 -5.45
C VAL A 16 27.37 -7.00 -4.23
N LEU A 17 28.31 -7.75 -3.65
CA LEU A 17 29.08 -7.36 -2.47
C LEU A 17 30.58 -7.68 -2.65
N PRO A 18 31.31 -6.88 -3.44
CA PRO A 18 32.74 -7.09 -3.67
C PRO A 18 33.57 -6.94 -2.39
N ASP A 19 33.18 -6.00 -1.51
CA ASP A 19 33.91 -5.60 -0.29
C ASP A 19 33.70 -6.55 0.92
N LEU A 20 33.03 -7.69 0.73
CA LEU A 20 32.75 -8.63 1.81
C LEU A 20 34.00 -9.51 2.12
N PRO A 21 34.30 -9.82 3.40
CA PRO A 21 35.40 -10.72 3.75
C PRO A 21 35.23 -12.11 3.11
N GLU A 22 36.33 -12.70 2.64
CA GLU A 22 36.30 -13.97 1.90
C GLU A 22 35.64 -15.11 2.69
N MET A 23 35.94 -15.20 3.99
CA MET A 23 35.31 -16.15 4.92
C MET A 23 33.78 -15.97 4.99
N THR A 24 33.28 -14.75 4.87
CA THR A 24 31.83 -14.48 4.89
C THR A 24 31.18 -14.84 3.55
N LYS A 25 31.92 -14.73 2.43
CA LYS A 25 31.47 -15.21 1.12
C LYS A 25 31.39 -16.74 1.09
N ASP A 26 32.35 -17.43 1.71
CA ASP A 26 32.35 -18.89 1.84
C ASP A 26 31.13 -19.40 2.61
N ILE A 27 30.84 -18.81 3.77
CA ILE A 27 29.67 -19.17 4.59
C ILE A 27 28.38 -18.89 3.81
N LEU A 28 28.30 -17.76 3.12
CA LEU A 28 27.12 -17.40 2.34
C LEU A 28 26.91 -18.37 1.17
N GLU A 29 27.97 -18.76 0.49
CA GLU A 29 27.95 -19.76 -0.58
C GLU A 29 27.45 -21.13 -0.08
N GLU A 30 27.97 -21.62 1.05
CA GLU A 30 27.52 -22.88 1.67
C GLU A 30 26.05 -22.82 2.09
N THR A 31 25.60 -21.69 2.64
CA THR A 31 24.19 -21.51 3.02
C THR A 31 23.26 -21.53 1.80
N LEU A 32 23.65 -20.91 0.69
CA LEU A 32 22.86 -20.89 -0.54
C LEU A 32 22.84 -22.26 -1.23
N GLN A 33 23.94 -23.01 -1.18
CA GLN A 33 23.97 -24.40 -1.63
C GLN A 33 23.06 -25.30 -0.78
N SER A 34 23.06 -25.10 0.55
CA SER A 34 22.19 -25.84 1.47
C SER A 34 20.69 -25.54 1.25
N LEU A 35 20.37 -24.36 0.70
CA LEU A 35 19.01 -23.97 0.31
C LEU A 35 18.60 -24.53 -1.07
N GLY A 36 19.53 -25.13 -1.82
CA GLY A 36 19.27 -25.69 -3.15
C GLY A 36 19.27 -24.66 -4.27
N VAL A 37 20.00 -23.55 -4.14
CA VAL A 37 20.15 -22.56 -5.21
C VAL A 37 21.07 -23.13 -6.29
N GLU A 38 20.53 -23.39 -7.48
CA GLU A 38 21.29 -23.93 -8.62
C GLU A 38 21.39 -22.92 -9.79
N THR A 39 20.45 -21.97 -9.86
CA THR A 39 20.30 -21.01 -10.97
C THR A 39 20.09 -19.57 -10.49
N TYR A 40 20.20 -18.58 -11.40
CA TYR A 40 19.94 -17.16 -11.07
C TYR A 40 18.48 -16.91 -10.68
N GLU A 41 17.57 -17.73 -11.18
CA GLU A 41 16.13 -17.64 -10.94
C GLU A 41 15.78 -18.06 -9.52
N ASP A 42 16.58 -18.94 -8.91
CA ASP A 42 16.34 -19.44 -7.55
C ASP A 42 16.54 -18.34 -6.49
N PHE A 43 17.36 -17.32 -6.77
CA PHE A 43 17.56 -16.19 -5.87
C PHE A 43 16.29 -15.38 -5.57
N GLN A 44 15.24 -15.50 -6.41
CA GLN A 44 13.95 -14.84 -6.15
C GLN A 44 13.22 -15.42 -4.94
N PHE A 45 13.48 -16.70 -4.61
CA PHE A 45 12.82 -17.44 -3.54
C PHE A 45 13.56 -17.35 -2.20
N VAL A 46 14.78 -16.80 -2.19
CA VAL A 46 15.57 -16.60 -0.98
C VAL A 46 14.96 -15.47 -0.13
N ASN A 47 14.83 -15.70 1.18
CA ASN A 47 14.28 -14.73 2.13
C ASN A 47 15.37 -14.06 2.99
N GLU A 48 15.01 -12.97 3.67
CA GLU A 48 15.96 -12.23 4.53
C GLU A 48 16.52 -13.14 5.63
N ALA A 49 15.67 -13.98 6.24
CA ALA A 49 16.04 -14.87 7.34
C ALA A 49 17.13 -15.88 6.96
N ASP A 50 17.14 -16.34 5.71
CA ASP A 50 18.06 -17.35 5.20
C ASP A 50 19.49 -16.81 5.12
N LEU A 51 19.62 -15.49 4.88
CA LEU A 51 20.89 -14.79 4.72
C LEU A 51 21.45 -14.23 6.03
N LEU A 52 20.65 -14.19 7.11
CA LEU A 52 21.07 -13.66 8.41
C LEU A 52 22.13 -14.52 9.11
N SER A 53 22.31 -15.76 8.67
CA SER A 53 23.36 -16.67 9.12
C SER A 53 24.77 -16.16 8.78
N ALA A 54 24.91 -15.45 7.64
CA ALA A 54 26.18 -14.97 7.12
C ALA A 54 26.26 -13.43 7.00
N LEU A 55 25.14 -12.74 6.82
CA LEU A 55 25.09 -11.30 6.56
C LEU A 55 24.33 -10.53 7.64
N ARG A 56 24.73 -9.27 7.89
CA ARG A 56 23.92 -8.36 8.71
C ARG A 56 22.59 -8.05 7.99
N PRO A 57 21.51 -7.72 8.72
CA PRO A 57 20.17 -7.49 8.13
C PRO A 57 20.17 -6.50 6.96
N ILE A 58 20.94 -5.41 7.04
CA ILE A 58 21.02 -4.43 5.96
C ILE A 58 21.76 -4.97 4.73
N GLN A 59 22.79 -5.79 4.92
CA GLN A 59 23.52 -6.43 3.81
C GLN A 59 22.64 -7.46 3.12
N ALA A 60 21.89 -8.27 3.89
CA ALA A 60 20.91 -9.22 3.35
C ALA A 60 19.84 -8.52 2.50
N ARG A 61 19.26 -7.41 2.98
CA ARG A 61 18.27 -6.62 2.21
C ARG A 61 18.83 -6.06 0.91
N LYS A 62 20.07 -5.55 0.93
CA LYS A 62 20.74 -5.05 -0.28
C LYS A 62 20.94 -6.16 -1.32
N VAL A 63 21.34 -7.34 -0.87
CA VAL A 63 21.55 -8.50 -1.73
C VAL A 63 20.24 -8.99 -2.36
N LEU A 64 19.19 -9.15 -1.56
CA LEU A 64 17.87 -9.54 -2.05
C LEU A 64 17.29 -8.52 -3.04
N ALA A 65 17.48 -7.23 -2.80
CA ALA A 65 17.04 -6.19 -3.72
C ALA A 65 17.79 -6.28 -5.06
N ALA A 66 19.10 -6.51 -5.04
CA ALA A 66 19.92 -6.62 -6.24
C ALA A 66 19.58 -7.88 -7.07
N TRP A 67 19.46 -9.05 -6.43
CA TRP A 67 19.12 -10.29 -7.14
C TRP A 67 17.69 -10.26 -7.69
N LYS A 68 16.70 -9.76 -6.93
CA LYS A 68 15.32 -9.63 -7.41
C LYS A 68 15.18 -8.65 -8.58
N LEU A 69 15.98 -7.60 -8.61
CA LEU A 69 16.03 -6.68 -9.75
C LEU A 69 16.60 -7.37 -11.00
N ARG A 70 17.61 -8.23 -10.83
CA ARG A 70 18.21 -8.99 -11.94
C ARG A 70 17.29 -10.04 -12.54
N CYS A 71 16.46 -10.69 -11.73
CA CYS A 71 15.42 -11.59 -12.24
C CYS A 71 14.33 -10.85 -13.04
N GLN A 72 14.21 -9.52 -12.87
CA GLN A 72 13.20 -8.69 -13.54
C GLN A 72 13.73 -7.94 -14.77
N THR A 73 15.04 -7.93 -15.00
CA THR A 73 15.65 -7.35 -16.21
C THR A 73 15.73 -8.40 -17.32
N PRO A 74 14.98 -8.25 -18.44
CA PRO A 74 15.21 -9.05 -19.62
C PRO A 74 16.52 -8.58 -20.26
N GLU A 75 17.55 -9.43 -20.27
CA GLU A 75 18.80 -9.13 -20.94
C GLU A 75 18.56 -9.00 -22.45
N SER A 76 18.53 -7.75 -22.92
CA SER A 76 18.70 -7.42 -24.32
C SER A 76 20.18 -7.42 -24.65
N SER A 77 20.65 -8.37 -25.47
CA SER A 77 21.85 -8.23 -26.31
C SER A 77 21.82 -9.19 -27.50
N SER A 78 21.35 -8.64 -28.63
CA SER A 78 21.84 -8.81 -30.01
C SER A 78 22.24 -10.20 -30.56
N SER A 79 21.43 -10.72 -31.49
CA SER A 79 21.95 -11.05 -32.83
C SER A 79 20.83 -10.98 -33.88
N SER A 80 21.18 -10.38 -35.01
CA SER A 80 20.33 -10.04 -36.14
C SER A 80 20.52 -11.04 -37.27
N VAL A 81 19.46 -11.74 -37.70
CA VAL A 81 19.24 -12.14 -39.11
C VAL A 81 17.73 -12.25 -39.33
N GLY A 82 17.25 -11.64 -40.42
CA GLY A 82 15.83 -11.52 -40.74
C GLY A 82 15.16 -12.79 -41.28
N GLY A 83 13.85 -12.69 -41.46
CA GLY A 83 13.05 -13.69 -42.16
C GLY A 83 11.62 -13.81 -41.62
N SER A 84 10.72 -12.95 -42.10
CA SER A 84 9.30 -13.32 -42.28
C SER A 84 9.25 -14.40 -43.39
N PRO A 85 8.33 -15.41 -43.42
CA PRO A 85 6.87 -15.18 -43.35
C PRO A 85 6.00 -16.28 -42.69
N GLY A 86 4.73 -15.95 -42.46
CA GLY A 86 3.59 -16.85 -42.70
C GLY A 86 2.90 -17.50 -41.48
N PRO A 87 1.55 -17.40 -41.34
CA PRO A 87 0.77 -18.09 -40.32
C PRO A 87 0.19 -19.42 -40.83
N SER A 88 -0.07 -20.38 -39.94
CA SER A 88 -1.33 -21.15 -39.80
C SER A 88 -1.16 -22.52 -39.12
N ALA A 89 -2.13 -22.82 -38.22
CA ALA A 89 -2.66 -24.13 -37.76
C ALA A 89 -1.72 -25.12 -37.04
N SER A 90 -2.12 -25.92 -36.05
CA SER A 90 -3.34 -26.06 -35.25
C SER A 90 -3.10 -27.11 -34.15
N LEU A 91 -3.85 -26.96 -33.04
CA LEU A 91 -4.35 -27.97 -32.11
C LEU A 91 -3.34 -28.85 -31.34
N MET A 92 -3.41 -28.81 -29.99
CA MET A 92 -4.10 -29.85 -29.21
C MET A 92 -4.49 -29.31 -27.82
N SER A 93 -5.74 -29.56 -27.45
CA SER A 93 -6.40 -29.20 -26.20
C SER A 93 -6.23 -30.30 -25.15
N TYR A 94 -5.97 -29.91 -23.90
CA TYR A 94 -6.28 -30.75 -22.74
C TYR A 94 -6.74 -29.86 -21.58
N SER A 95 -8.02 -29.97 -21.22
CA SER A 95 -8.49 -29.65 -19.86
C SER A 95 -8.25 -30.85 -18.96
N PRO A 96 -8.12 -30.63 -17.65
CA PRO A 96 -9.14 -31.19 -16.74
C PRO A 96 -9.56 -30.16 -15.66
N ARG A 97 -10.85 -29.91 -15.48
CA ARG A 97 -11.78 -30.61 -14.56
C ARG A 97 -11.83 -29.90 -13.18
N SER A 98 -12.82 -29.01 -13.06
CA SER A 98 -13.23 -28.40 -11.81
C SER A 98 -13.81 -29.44 -10.85
N SER A 99 -13.30 -29.48 -9.63
CA SER A 99 -13.94 -30.10 -8.48
C SER A 99 -14.70 -29.03 -7.70
N SER A 100 -16.02 -29.20 -7.66
CA SER A 100 -16.92 -28.54 -6.73
C SER A 100 -16.58 -28.97 -5.30
N SER A 101 -16.39 -28.01 -4.41
CA SER A 101 -16.48 -28.23 -2.97
C SER A 101 -17.39 -27.16 -2.38
N THR A 102 -18.54 -27.64 -1.93
CA THR A 102 -19.50 -26.96 -1.07
C THR A 102 -18.81 -26.64 0.26
N SER A 103 -18.62 -25.37 0.58
CA SER A 103 -18.30 -24.92 1.92
C SER A 103 -19.51 -24.20 2.51
N SER A 104 -20.20 -24.95 3.36
CA SER A 104 -21.21 -24.42 4.28
C SER A 104 -20.58 -23.40 5.24
N ASP A 105 -21.44 -22.46 5.61
CA ASP A 105 -21.26 -21.40 6.60
C ASP A 105 -20.27 -21.66 7.74
N SER A 106 -19.34 -20.73 7.89
CA SER A 106 -19.30 -19.88 9.09
C SER A 106 -18.22 -18.82 8.93
N CYS A 107 -18.61 -17.62 8.49
CA CYS A 107 -17.75 -16.44 8.55
C CYS A 107 -17.57 -15.99 10.01
N LYS A 108 -16.89 -16.78 10.84
CA LYS A 108 -16.32 -16.29 12.09
C LYS A 108 -14.94 -15.72 11.77
N ARG A 109 -14.90 -14.47 11.31
CA ARG A 109 -13.67 -13.69 11.45
C ARG A 109 -13.37 -13.61 12.95
N PRO A 110 -12.13 -13.83 13.40
CA PRO A 110 -11.77 -13.50 14.77
C PRO A 110 -11.99 -12.00 14.90
N ASP A 111 -13.03 -11.65 15.62
CA ASP A 111 -13.20 -10.34 16.17
C ASP A 111 -12.08 -10.19 17.20
N ILE A 112 -10.89 -9.80 16.74
CA ILE A 112 -9.82 -9.36 17.64
C ILE A 112 -10.37 -8.11 18.28
N ASP A 113 -10.98 -8.32 19.44
CA ASP A 113 -11.37 -7.24 20.29
C ASP A 113 -10.09 -6.55 20.72
N TRP A 114 -9.96 -5.29 20.32
CA TRP A 114 -8.77 -4.50 20.63
C TRP A 114 -8.56 -4.44 22.16
N MET A 115 -9.63 -4.60 22.95
CA MET A 115 -9.55 -4.70 24.41
C MET A 115 -8.72 -5.90 24.87
N ASP A 116 -8.85 -7.07 24.24
CA ASP A 116 -8.17 -8.30 24.65
C ASP A 116 -6.71 -8.40 24.15
N SER A 117 -6.35 -7.60 23.15
CA SER A 117 -5.00 -7.56 22.56
C SER A 117 -4.20 -6.31 22.93
N PHE A 118 -4.82 -5.34 23.61
CA PHE A 118 -4.15 -4.13 24.02
C PHE A 118 -3.18 -4.41 25.18
N VAL A 119 -1.91 -4.53 24.84
CA VAL A 119 -0.82 -4.62 25.80
C VAL A 119 -0.04 -3.31 25.79
N ILE A 120 0.01 -2.66 26.95
CA ILE A 120 0.93 -1.53 27.17
C ILE A 120 2.34 -2.14 27.28
N PRO A 121 3.30 -1.73 26.44
CA PRO A 121 4.64 -2.31 26.43
C PRO A 121 5.47 -1.76 27.59
N TRP A 122 5.13 -2.16 28.81
CA TRP A 122 5.75 -1.70 30.05
C TRP A 122 7.26 -1.91 30.07
N ASP A 123 7.72 -3.02 29.51
CA ASP A 123 9.14 -3.41 29.42
C ASP A 123 9.99 -2.47 28.56
N LYS A 124 9.35 -1.61 27.76
CA LYS A 124 10.04 -0.67 26.88
C LYS A 124 10.16 0.73 27.46
N PHE A 125 9.61 1.00 28.64
CA PHE A 125 9.77 2.27 29.31
C PHE A 125 11.04 2.29 30.19
N PRO A 126 11.64 3.46 30.43
CA PRO A 126 12.79 3.59 31.32
C PRO A 126 12.47 3.09 32.74
N GLU A 127 13.42 2.39 33.37
CA GLU A 127 13.27 1.86 34.74
C GLU A 127 12.92 2.96 35.75
N GLU A 128 13.48 4.15 35.60
CA GLU A 128 13.19 5.31 36.46
C GLU A 128 11.70 5.72 36.39
N LEU A 129 11.07 5.60 35.22
CA LEU A 129 9.63 5.81 35.05
C LEU A 129 8.83 4.73 35.77
N MET A 130 9.20 3.47 35.57
CA MET A 130 8.50 2.33 36.18
C MET A 130 8.56 2.40 37.70
N GLN A 131 9.73 2.66 38.27
CA GLN A 131 9.91 2.84 39.72
C GLN A 131 9.10 4.03 40.27
N THR A 132 8.97 5.11 39.51
CA THR A 132 8.19 6.28 39.94
C THR A 132 6.68 5.96 39.98
N LEU A 133 6.19 5.22 38.98
CA LEU A 133 4.81 4.75 38.90
C LEU A 133 4.49 3.71 40.00
N GLU A 134 5.38 2.75 40.23
CA GLU A 134 5.26 1.76 41.32
C GLU A 134 5.18 2.40 42.70
N ARG A 135 5.93 3.50 42.90
CA ARG A 135 5.88 4.28 44.14
C ARG A 135 4.66 5.19 44.25
N GLY A 136 3.73 5.13 43.30
CA GLY A 136 2.50 5.95 43.27
C GLY A 136 2.76 7.44 43.09
N LYS A 137 3.96 7.82 42.62
CA LYS A 137 4.34 9.23 42.44
C LYS A 137 4.05 9.67 41.02
N ARG A 138 3.68 10.94 40.86
CA ARG A 138 3.45 11.53 39.55
C ARG A 138 4.79 11.65 38.79
N PRO A 139 4.94 11.07 37.59
CA PRO A 139 6.16 11.21 36.81
C PRO A 139 6.44 12.66 36.38
N SER A 140 7.73 12.98 36.23
CA SER A 140 8.16 14.31 35.80
C SER A 140 7.64 14.64 34.38
N PRO A 141 7.57 15.94 33.99
CA PRO A 141 7.18 16.32 32.64
C PRO A 141 8.06 15.69 31.55
N GLN A 142 9.35 15.51 31.82
CA GLN A 142 10.28 14.86 30.89
C GLN A 142 9.93 13.38 30.68
N MET A 143 9.71 12.65 31.77
CA MET A 143 9.40 11.22 31.74
C MET A 143 8.03 10.96 31.07
N ARG A 144 7.06 11.86 31.25
CA ARG A 144 5.78 11.80 30.52
C ARG A 144 5.93 12.01 29.01
N ARG A 145 6.86 12.86 28.57
CA ARG A 145 7.15 13.03 27.13
C ARG A 145 7.80 11.78 26.55
N GLU A 146 8.72 11.19 27.27
CA GLU A 146 9.39 9.95 26.87
C GLU A 146 8.40 8.78 26.77
N MET A 147 7.47 8.66 27.73
CA MET A 147 6.37 7.70 27.66
C MET A 147 5.52 7.88 26.39
N GLN A 148 5.16 9.12 26.06
CA GLN A 148 4.41 9.40 24.82
C GLN A 148 5.22 9.08 23.56
N LEU A 149 6.52 9.39 23.56
CA LEU A 149 7.40 9.11 22.43
C LEU A 149 7.51 7.60 22.19
N GLN A 150 7.73 6.83 23.26
CA GLN A 150 7.80 5.37 23.18
C GLN A 150 6.49 4.77 22.69
N ASN A 151 5.35 5.23 23.21
CA ASN A 151 4.03 4.80 22.74
C ASN A 151 3.81 5.13 21.26
N ARG A 152 4.26 6.30 20.79
CA ARG A 152 4.15 6.70 19.38
C ARG A 152 5.04 5.84 18.48
N ILE A 153 6.27 5.55 18.90
CA ILE A 153 7.20 4.67 18.19
C ILE A 153 6.60 3.26 18.08
N GLU A 154 6.11 2.71 19.19
CA GLU A 154 5.48 1.39 19.21
C GLU A 154 4.19 1.36 18.38
N ASN A 155 3.41 2.44 18.37
CA ASN A 155 2.24 2.55 17.51
C ASN A 155 2.58 2.51 16.02
N VAL A 156 3.65 3.19 15.61
CA VAL A 156 4.15 3.15 14.21
C VAL A 156 4.69 1.77 13.83
N LYS A 157 5.25 1.02 14.81
CA LYS A 157 5.76 -0.35 14.60
C LYS A 157 4.67 -1.42 14.51
N ARG A 158 3.40 -1.12 14.86
CA ARG A 158 2.32 -2.09 14.72
C ARG A 158 2.02 -2.32 13.23
N SER A 159 2.19 -3.56 12.78
CA SER A 159 1.93 -4.02 11.41
C SER A 159 0.43 -4.07 11.04
N THR A 160 -0.44 -3.85 12.01
CA THR A 160 -1.90 -3.82 11.85
C THR A 160 -2.40 -2.39 11.95
N THR A 161 -3.05 -1.91 10.88
CA THR A 161 -3.84 -0.69 10.94
C THR A 161 -4.95 -0.88 11.98
N PRO A 162 -5.01 -0.07 13.06
CA PRO A 162 -6.05 -0.23 14.06
C PRO A 162 -7.41 0.03 13.42
N LYS A 163 -8.28 -0.98 13.44
CA LYS A 163 -9.68 -0.82 13.07
C LYS A 163 -10.37 -0.09 14.21
N ILE A 164 -10.61 1.21 14.03
CA ILE A 164 -11.37 2.02 14.98
C ILE A 164 -12.78 1.43 15.07
N ARG A 165 -13.10 0.72 16.15
CA ARG A 165 -14.44 0.20 16.41
C ARG A 165 -15.29 1.34 16.97
N LYS A 166 -16.32 1.76 16.23
CA LYS A 166 -17.28 2.77 16.70
C LYS A 166 -18.12 2.20 17.84
N ARG A 167 -18.46 3.05 18.81
CA ARG A 167 -19.56 2.79 19.74
C ARG A 167 -20.86 2.84 18.93
N LYS A 168 -21.61 1.74 18.89
CA LYS A 168 -22.89 1.67 18.19
C LYS A 168 -23.87 2.62 18.90
N ASN A 169 -24.31 3.68 18.23
CA ASN A 169 -25.49 4.41 18.70
C ASN A 169 -26.68 3.47 18.49
N GLY A 170 -27.26 3.01 19.60
CA GLY A 170 -28.48 2.23 19.59
C GLY A 170 -29.63 3.13 19.19
N THR A 171 -30.05 3.06 17.94
CA THR A 171 -31.45 3.28 17.57
C THR A 171 -32.04 1.92 17.32
N ASP A 172 -32.95 1.57 18.22
CA ASP A 172 -33.73 0.36 18.24
C ASP A 172 -34.85 0.42 17.20
N GLU A 173 -35.28 -0.77 16.80
CA GLU A 173 -36.48 -1.12 16.04
C GLU A 173 -36.54 -0.97 14.50
N SER A 174 -36.77 -2.15 13.92
CA SER A 174 -37.55 -2.47 12.72
C SER A 174 -36.82 -2.71 11.40
N ASP A 175 -36.57 -4.00 11.21
CA ASP A 175 -37.02 -4.86 10.11
C ASP A 175 -36.33 -4.80 8.73
N THR A 176 -36.25 -6.00 8.18
CA THR A 176 -35.41 -6.45 7.07
C THR A 176 -35.56 -5.62 5.78
N ASP A 177 -34.45 -5.04 5.34
CA ASP A 177 -34.11 -4.96 3.92
C ASP A 177 -32.58 -4.99 3.76
N GLU A 178 -32.10 -5.82 2.83
CA GLU A 178 -30.68 -5.92 2.50
C GLU A 178 -30.14 -4.60 1.96
N VAL A 179 -29.58 -3.78 2.85
CA VAL A 179 -28.91 -2.53 2.46
C VAL A 179 -27.73 -2.86 1.52
N PRO A 180 -27.69 -2.31 0.28
CA PRO A 180 -26.63 -2.58 -0.70
C PRO A 180 -25.23 -2.24 -0.16
N PRO A 181 -24.17 -2.96 -0.59
CA PRO A 181 -22.80 -2.76 -0.11
C PRO A 181 -22.29 -1.32 -0.26
N GLU A 182 -22.81 -0.56 -1.23
CA GLU A 182 -22.46 0.83 -1.49
C GLU A 182 -22.89 1.79 -0.37
N GLN A 183 -24.01 1.51 0.32
CA GLN A 183 -24.49 2.34 1.43
C GLN A 183 -23.79 2.01 2.75
N ARG A 184 -23.30 0.77 2.93
CA ARG A 184 -22.49 0.39 4.11
C ARG A 184 -21.08 1.00 4.08
N ALA A 185 -20.62 1.47 2.91
CA ALA A 185 -19.36 2.19 2.76
C ALA A 185 -19.43 3.66 3.17
N ALA A 186 -20.63 4.21 3.43
CA ALA A 186 -20.82 5.61 3.79
C ALA A 186 -20.55 5.93 5.28
N ILE A 187 -19.79 5.08 5.97
CA ILE A 187 -19.48 5.28 7.40
C ILE A 187 -18.32 6.27 7.49
N GLN A 188 -18.66 7.54 7.66
CA GLN A 188 -17.76 8.68 7.88
C GLN A 188 -16.63 8.33 8.88
N ASP A 189 -15.37 8.50 8.47
CA ASP A 189 -14.18 8.43 9.33
C ASP A 189 -14.21 9.53 10.42
N THR A 190 -13.41 9.35 11.46
CA THR A 190 -13.09 10.28 12.56
C THR A 190 -12.85 11.73 12.08
N TYR A 191 -12.39 11.91 10.83
CA TYR A 191 -12.10 13.21 10.23
C TYR A 191 -13.10 13.66 9.15
N GLY A 192 -14.24 12.98 9.01
CA GLY A 192 -15.28 13.41 8.07
C GLY A 192 -15.19 12.79 6.66
N CYS A 193 -14.15 12.00 6.37
CA CYS A 193 -13.96 11.36 5.08
C CYS A 193 -14.78 10.07 4.97
N ILE A 194 -15.58 9.98 3.91
CA ILE A 194 -16.43 8.83 3.60
C ILE A 194 -15.70 7.83 2.68
N LYS A 195 -14.94 8.33 1.70
CA LYS A 195 -14.25 7.52 0.67
C LYS A 195 -12.72 7.65 0.73
N TRP A 196 -12.14 7.43 1.90
CA TRP A 196 -10.70 7.67 2.12
C TRP A 196 -9.78 6.58 1.51
N ASP A 197 -10.19 5.31 1.57
CA ASP A 197 -9.45 4.14 1.05
C ASP A 197 -10.38 3.29 0.18
N LEU A 198 -10.36 3.58 -1.12
CA LEU A 198 -11.11 2.82 -2.12
C LEU A 198 -10.33 1.55 -2.46
N LYS A 199 -10.73 0.43 -1.86
CA LYS A 199 -10.09 -0.88 -2.07
C LYS A 199 -10.44 -1.53 -3.40
N PHE A 200 -11.55 -1.11 -4.00
CA PHE A 200 -12.09 -1.69 -5.22
C PHE A 200 -12.33 -0.60 -6.26
N LEU A 201 -12.07 -0.96 -7.51
CA LEU A 201 -12.36 -0.12 -8.66
C LEU A 201 -13.90 0.01 -8.80
N PRO A 202 -14.44 1.18 -9.17
CA PRO A 202 -15.88 1.35 -9.37
C PRO A 202 -16.44 0.39 -10.43
N LEU A 203 -17.67 -0.08 -10.23
CA LEU A 203 -18.35 -1.00 -11.15
C LEU A 203 -18.47 -0.38 -12.55
N GLY A 204 -17.86 -1.03 -13.55
CA GLY A 204 -17.85 -0.57 -14.95
C GLY A 204 -16.60 0.20 -15.38
N GLU A 205 -15.63 0.41 -14.48
CA GLU A 205 -14.34 1.01 -14.81
C GLU A 205 -13.21 -0.02 -14.76
N THR A 206 -12.26 0.08 -15.69
CA THR A 206 -11.01 -0.69 -15.72
C THR A 206 -9.83 0.25 -15.45
N GLU A 207 -8.67 -0.31 -15.06
CA GLU A 207 -7.45 0.49 -14.88
C GLU A 207 -7.05 1.23 -16.17
N GLU A 208 -7.33 0.61 -17.32
CA GLU A 208 -7.14 1.22 -18.64
C GLU A 208 -8.09 2.40 -18.89
N SER A 209 -9.38 2.25 -18.58
CA SER A 209 -10.37 3.33 -18.72
C SER A 209 -10.05 4.52 -17.80
N GLN A 210 -9.58 4.25 -16.58
CA GLN A 210 -9.10 5.27 -15.65
C GLN A 210 -7.90 6.05 -16.22
N GLN A 211 -6.95 5.34 -16.83
CA GLN A 211 -5.78 5.94 -17.46
C GLN A 211 -6.15 6.76 -18.70
N GLU A 212 -7.09 6.30 -19.52
CA GLU A 212 -7.62 7.04 -20.66
C GLU A 212 -8.27 8.36 -20.23
N LYS A 213 -9.13 8.32 -19.20
CA LYS A 213 -9.78 9.51 -18.64
C LYS A 213 -8.79 10.51 -18.05
N LYS A 214 -7.72 10.01 -17.42
CA LYS A 214 -6.60 10.83 -16.93
C LYS A 214 -5.87 11.51 -18.09
N GLU A 215 -5.53 10.78 -19.14
CA GLU A 215 -4.87 11.35 -20.32
C GLU A 215 -5.77 12.38 -21.00
N LYS A 216 -7.08 12.12 -21.07
CA LYS A 216 -8.06 13.07 -21.59
C LYS A 216 -8.06 14.38 -20.80
N LEU A 217 -8.06 14.33 -19.47
CA LEU A 217 -7.90 15.53 -18.62
C LEU A 217 -6.59 16.27 -18.93
N ARG A 218 -5.50 15.54 -19.18
CA ARG A 218 -4.19 16.13 -19.52
C ARG A 218 -4.16 16.78 -20.91
N VAL A 219 -4.92 16.24 -21.87
CA VAL A 219 -5.07 16.84 -23.20
C VAL A 219 -5.95 18.09 -23.12
N MET A 220 -7.06 18.02 -22.38
CA MET A 220 -7.97 19.15 -22.18
C MET A 220 -7.29 20.34 -21.51
N SER A 221 -6.36 20.14 -20.58
CA SER A 221 -5.64 21.25 -19.95
C SER A 221 -4.70 22.02 -20.89
N LYS A 222 -4.36 21.44 -22.05
CA LYS A 222 -3.57 22.11 -23.10
C LYS A 222 -4.44 22.83 -24.12
N GLN A 223 -5.75 22.55 -24.12
CA GLN A 223 -6.71 23.16 -25.04
C GLN A 223 -7.31 24.42 -24.39
N THR A 224 -7.59 25.44 -25.21
CA THR A 224 -8.09 26.74 -24.71
C THR A 224 -9.60 26.73 -24.41
N ASP A 225 -10.35 25.78 -24.98
CA ASP A 225 -11.80 25.65 -24.81
C ASP A 225 -12.11 24.46 -23.89
N VAL A 226 -12.03 24.69 -22.58
CA VAL A 226 -12.25 23.65 -21.57
C VAL A 226 -13.70 23.65 -21.12
N ASN A 227 -14.42 22.56 -21.38
CA ASN A 227 -15.77 22.38 -20.87
C ASN A 227 -15.74 22.00 -19.36
N PRO A 228 -16.24 22.85 -18.45
CA PRO A 228 -16.17 22.61 -17.01
C PRO A 228 -16.99 21.39 -16.55
N GLU A 229 -18.12 21.09 -17.21
CA GLU A 229 -18.95 19.94 -16.84
C GLU A 229 -18.27 18.61 -17.21
N GLU A 230 -17.53 18.59 -18.31
CA GLU A 230 -16.75 17.44 -18.72
C GLU A 230 -15.57 17.20 -17.77
N VAL A 231 -14.86 18.26 -17.37
CA VAL A 231 -13.81 18.17 -16.34
C VAL A 231 -14.37 17.64 -15.03
N LYS A 232 -15.55 18.11 -14.60
CA LYS A 232 -16.22 17.66 -13.38
C LYS A 232 -16.55 16.16 -13.43
N LEU A 233 -17.07 15.66 -14.56
CA LEU A 233 -17.37 14.23 -14.74
C LEU A 233 -16.11 13.37 -14.75
N LEU A 234 -15.06 13.84 -15.44
CA LEU A 234 -13.77 13.16 -15.51
C LEU A 234 -13.09 13.14 -14.13
N MET A 235 -13.15 14.22 -13.36
CA MET A 235 -12.60 14.29 -12.01
C MET A 235 -13.29 13.32 -11.04
N LYS A 236 -14.61 13.15 -11.15
CA LYS A 236 -15.36 12.16 -10.35
C LYS A 236 -15.00 10.73 -10.71
N SER A 237 -15.02 10.40 -12.00
CA SER A 237 -14.69 9.06 -12.45
C SER A 237 -13.25 8.68 -12.11
N THR A 238 -12.32 9.63 -12.21
CA THR A 238 -10.91 9.39 -11.87
C THR A 238 -10.55 9.48 -10.38
N PHE A 239 -11.54 9.71 -9.51
CA PHE A 239 -11.34 9.88 -8.07
C PHE A 239 -10.61 8.69 -7.43
N TYR A 240 -10.91 7.46 -7.88
CA TYR A 240 -10.24 6.24 -7.42
C TYR A 240 -8.72 6.35 -7.60
N THR A 241 -8.27 6.66 -8.81
CA THR A 241 -6.85 6.70 -9.17
C THR A 241 -6.14 7.84 -8.44
N GLN A 242 -6.78 9.02 -8.35
CA GLN A 242 -6.26 10.15 -7.58
C GLN A 242 -6.00 9.74 -6.13
N ARG A 243 -6.97 9.11 -5.46
CA ARG A 243 -6.86 8.70 -4.06
C ARG A 243 -5.83 7.59 -3.84
N LYS A 244 -5.77 6.61 -4.76
CA LYS A 244 -4.76 5.54 -4.77
C LYS A 244 -3.34 6.13 -4.80
N GLN A 245 -3.08 7.10 -5.67
CA GLN A 245 -1.75 7.74 -5.78
C GLN A 245 -1.37 8.53 -4.51
N VAL A 246 -2.28 9.30 -3.91
CA VAL A 246 -1.94 10.00 -2.65
C VAL A 246 -1.72 9.03 -1.50
N ASN A 247 -2.54 7.97 -1.39
CA ASN A 247 -2.38 6.98 -0.34
C ASN A 247 -1.05 6.20 -0.48
N GLN A 248 -0.53 6.08 -1.70
CA GLN A 248 0.80 5.52 -1.99
C GLN A 248 1.94 6.50 -1.68
N GLY A 249 1.65 7.76 -1.36
CA GLY A 249 2.66 8.77 -1.03
C GLY A 249 3.33 9.41 -2.23
N THR A 250 2.68 9.44 -3.40
CA THR A 250 3.21 10.09 -4.60
C THR A 250 3.54 11.57 -4.33
N ASN A 251 4.66 12.04 -4.89
CA ASN A 251 5.11 13.42 -4.68
C ASN A 251 4.11 14.45 -5.24
N ILE A 252 3.88 15.54 -4.50
CA ILE A 252 2.94 16.59 -4.89
C ILE A 252 3.24 17.21 -6.27
N LYS A 253 4.53 17.35 -6.63
CA LYS A 253 4.92 17.90 -7.95
C LYS A 253 4.51 16.96 -9.09
N SER A 254 4.62 15.65 -8.88
CA SER A 254 4.18 14.64 -9.83
C SER A 254 2.66 14.66 -9.97
N LEU A 255 1.93 14.77 -8.85
CA LEU A 255 0.47 14.87 -8.88
C LEU A 255 -0.02 16.09 -9.64
N LEU A 256 0.63 17.26 -9.47
CA LEU A 256 0.30 18.48 -10.22
C LEU A 256 0.49 18.30 -11.73
N GLN A 257 1.54 17.60 -12.16
CA GLN A 257 1.79 17.33 -13.58
C GLN A 257 0.81 16.30 -14.15
N GLU A 258 0.44 15.31 -13.35
CA GLU A 258 -0.45 14.22 -13.75
C GLU A 258 -1.94 14.61 -13.71
N TRP A 259 -2.31 15.55 -12.85
CA TRP A 259 -3.69 15.98 -12.60
C TRP A 259 -3.82 17.51 -12.62
N PRO A 260 -3.80 18.13 -13.81
CA PRO A 260 -3.76 19.58 -13.94
C PRO A 260 -4.96 20.27 -13.27
N PHE A 261 -6.16 19.71 -13.44
CA PHE A 261 -7.40 20.29 -12.92
C PHE A 261 -7.68 20.00 -11.44
N TRP A 262 -6.94 19.09 -10.82
CA TRP A 262 -7.27 18.66 -9.45
C TRP A 262 -7.03 19.76 -8.42
N PHE A 263 -6.04 20.61 -8.66
CA PHE A 263 -5.67 21.71 -7.77
C PHE A 263 -6.35 23.03 -8.13
N ASP A 264 -7.21 23.04 -9.15
CA ASP A 264 -8.09 24.16 -9.45
C ASP A 264 -9.34 24.09 -8.57
N ASP A 265 -9.99 25.23 -8.34
CA ASP A 265 -11.18 25.33 -7.46
C ASP A 265 -12.27 24.31 -7.83
N LEU A 266 -12.50 24.10 -9.13
CA LEU A 266 -13.48 23.13 -9.63
C LEU A 266 -13.10 21.70 -9.27
N GLY A 267 -11.86 21.28 -9.55
CA GLY A 267 -11.42 19.91 -9.28
C GLY A 267 -11.29 19.62 -7.80
N MET A 268 -10.81 20.60 -7.01
CA MET A 268 -10.76 20.49 -5.55
C MET A 268 -12.16 20.34 -4.95
N ALA A 269 -13.13 21.15 -5.40
CA ALA A 269 -14.51 21.06 -4.91
C ALA A 269 -15.13 19.69 -5.21
N VAL A 270 -14.91 19.17 -6.42
CA VAL A 270 -15.40 17.84 -6.83
C VAL A 270 -14.75 16.74 -6.00
N HIS A 271 -13.42 16.76 -5.86
CA HIS A 271 -12.68 15.78 -5.09
C HIS A 271 -13.09 15.80 -3.61
N PHE A 272 -13.26 17.00 -3.04
CA PHE A 272 -13.71 17.17 -1.66
C PHE A 272 -15.12 16.59 -1.44
N LYS A 273 -16.05 16.88 -2.37
CA LYS A 273 -17.41 16.34 -2.30
C LYS A 273 -17.40 14.82 -2.35
N GLU A 274 -16.60 14.21 -3.22
CA GLU A 274 -16.48 12.74 -3.27
C GLU A 274 -15.84 12.16 -2.01
N LEU A 275 -14.85 12.86 -1.44
CA LEU A 275 -14.15 12.41 -0.24
C LEU A 275 -15.02 12.49 1.01
N THR A 276 -15.84 13.54 1.16
CA THR A 276 -16.56 13.87 2.41
C THR A 276 -18.08 13.75 2.32
N GLY A 277 -18.63 13.57 1.11
CA GLY A 277 -20.07 13.62 0.84
C GLY A 277 -20.71 14.99 1.02
N SER A 278 -19.93 16.03 1.36
CA SER A 278 -20.43 17.36 1.69
C SER A 278 -20.05 18.35 0.60
N GLU A 279 -20.99 19.21 0.21
CA GLU A 279 -20.71 20.34 -0.68
C GLU A 279 -20.17 21.51 0.11
N LEU A 280 -18.87 21.78 0.00
CA LEU A 280 -18.19 22.82 0.78
C LEU A 280 -18.81 24.21 0.55
N GLN A 281 -19.01 24.58 -0.72
CA GLN A 281 -19.52 25.91 -1.09
C GLN A 281 -20.98 26.10 -0.64
N GLU A 282 -21.87 25.15 -0.92
CA GLU A 282 -23.25 25.24 -0.46
C GLU A 282 -23.37 25.27 1.06
N THR A 283 -22.58 24.44 1.76
CA THR A 283 -22.60 24.40 3.22
C THR A 283 -22.11 25.71 3.80
N PHE A 284 -21.07 26.31 3.21
CA PHE A 284 -20.57 27.62 3.63
C PHE A 284 -21.62 28.72 3.43
N THR A 285 -22.22 28.82 2.24
CA THR A 285 -23.25 29.83 1.95
C THR A 285 -24.47 29.67 2.85
N ARG A 286 -24.98 28.44 3.01
CA ARG A 286 -26.10 28.16 3.94
C ARG A 286 -25.78 28.60 5.37
N ASN A 287 -24.56 28.38 5.85
CA ASN A 287 -24.17 28.81 7.19
C ASN A 287 -24.06 30.33 7.32
N LEU A 288 -23.67 31.05 6.25
CA LEU A 288 -23.69 32.51 6.24
C LEU A 288 -25.12 33.05 6.31
N ASP A 289 -26.05 32.47 5.54
CA ASP A 289 -27.45 32.90 5.50
C ASP A 289 -28.15 32.67 6.85
N LEU A 290 -27.89 31.53 7.50
CA LEU A 290 -28.45 31.22 8.82
C LEU A 290 -27.91 32.15 9.92
N LYS A 291 -26.62 32.53 9.85
CA LYS A 291 -25.99 33.40 10.84
C LYS A 291 -26.48 34.86 10.78
N GLY A 292 -27.13 35.26 9.67
CA GLY A 292 -27.72 36.60 9.50
C GLY A 292 -29.14 36.75 10.05
N ASN A 293 -29.83 35.66 10.40
CA ASN A 293 -31.23 35.66 10.85
C ASN A 293 -31.41 35.57 12.38
N ASP A 294 -30.33 35.45 13.15
CA ASP A 294 -30.34 35.47 14.61
C ASP A 294 -30.01 36.88 15.18
N SER A 295 -30.48 37.95 14.54
CA SER A 295 -30.34 39.35 15.01
C SER A 295 -31.67 40.06 15.12
#